data_AF-A0A9W7YEG9-F1
#
_entry.id   AF-A0A9W7YEG9-F1
#
_cell.length_a   1.000
_cell.length_b   1.000
_cell.length_c   1.000
_cell.angle_alpha   90.00
_cell.angle_beta   90.00
_cell.angle_gamma   90.00
#
_symmetry.space_group_name_H-M   'P 1'
#
loop_
_entity.id
_entity.type
_entity.pdbx_description
1 polymer ?
#
loop_
_entity_poly.entity_id
_entity_poly.type
_entity_poly.pdbx_seq_one_letter_code
_entity_poly.pdbx_strand_id
1 'polypeptide(L)'
;MSGNTSGDIDESLYSRQLYVLGADAMKKMSASNVLIVGLKGLGCEVAKNIVLAGVKSVTLYDPSPVVISDLSTQFFLHQEDVGKP
;
A
#
# COMPACT_ATOMS: atom_id res chain seq x y z
N MET A 1 -5.43 31.45 7.03
CA MET A 1 -6.22 30.21 6.93
C MET A 1 -5.76 29.50 5.67
N SER A 2 -4.69 28.72 5.76
CA SER A 2 -4.17 27.96 4.61
C SER A 2 -4.95 26.67 4.49
N GLY A 3 -5.88 26.64 3.54
CA GLY A 3 -6.57 25.42 3.14
C GLY A 3 -5.57 24.46 2.52
N ASN A 4 -5.54 23.25 3.04
CA ASN A 4 -4.75 22.12 2.55
C ASN A 4 -5.12 21.83 1.08
N THR A 5 -4.22 22.12 0.13
CA THR A 5 -4.39 21.74 -1.28
C THR A 5 -4.17 20.23 -1.40
N SER A 6 -5.25 19.47 -1.31
CA SER A 6 -5.28 18.00 -1.34
C SER A 6 -4.99 17.38 -2.73
N GLY A 7 -4.03 17.94 -3.47
CA GLY A 7 -3.71 17.52 -4.83
C GLY A 7 -2.27 17.73 -5.29
N ASP A 8 -1.41 18.36 -4.48
CA ASP A 8 0.00 18.53 -4.83
C ASP A 8 0.81 17.32 -4.34
N ILE A 9 1.66 16.80 -5.23
CA ILE A 9 2.57 15.69 -4.93
C ILE A 9 3.61 16.23 -3.94
N ASP A 10 3.78 15.56 -2.79
CA ASP A 10 4.86 15.89 -1.86
C ASP A 10 6.21 15.52 -2.49
N GLU A 11 6.84 16.51 -3.12
CA GLU A 11 8.13 16.33 -3.79
C GLU A 11 9.25 15.92 -2.81
N SER A 12 9.15 16.29 -1.54
CA SER A 12 10.17 15.92 -0.55
C SER A 12 10.14 14.41 -0.27
N LEU A 13 8.94 13.83 -0.23
CA LEU A 13 8.73 12.40 -0.04
C LEU A 13 8.94 11.59 -1.32
N TYR A 14 8.43 12.09 -2.45
CA TYR A 14 8.38 11.35 -3.73
C TYR A 14 9.45 11.76 -4.75
N SER A 15 10.42 12.62 -4.40
CA SER A 15 11.46 13.14 -5.32
C SER A 15 12.02 12.08 -6.29
N ARG A 16 12.51 10.95 -5.77
CA ARG A 16 13.10 9.87 -6.59
C ARG A 16 12.08 9.19 -7.49
N GLN A 17 10.85 9.01 -7.02
CA GLN A 17 9.77 8.38 -7.78
C GLN A 17 9.26 9.33 -8.88
N LEU A 18 9.22 10.64 -8.61
CA LEU A 18 8.84 11.68 -9.57
C LEU A 18 9.75 11.66 -10.80
N TYR A 19 11.07 11.49 -10.62
CA TYR A 19 12.02 11.39 -11.73
C TYR A 19 11.89 10.11 -12.57
N VAL A 20 11.28 9.04 -12.03
CA VAL A 20 11.10 7.77 -12.72
C VAL A 20 9.75 7.72 -13.46
N LEU A 21 8.67 8.14 -12.79
CA LEU A 21 7.31 8.00 -13.29
C LEU A 21 6.80 9.27 -13.99
N GLY A 22 7.32 10.44 -13.61
CA GLY A 22 6.82 11.75 -14.04
C GLY A 22 5.59 12.22 -13.25
N ALA A 23 5.38 13.54 -13.25
CA ALA A 23 4.32 14.20 -12.47
C ALA A 23 2.91 13.75 -12.86
N ASP A 24 2.65 13.57 -14.16
CA ASP A 24 1.32 13.18 -14.66
C ASP A 24 0.92 11.77 -14.20
N ALA A 25 1.87 10.82 -14.20
CA ALA A 25 1.62 9.46 -13.75
C ALA A 25 1.34 9.44 -12.24
N MET A 26 2.18 10.14 -11.47
CA MET A 26 2.01 10.29 -10.02
C MET A 26 0.64 10.90 -9.66
N LYS A 27 0.19 11.92 -10.41
CA LYS A 27 -1.12 12.55 -10.20
C LYS A 27 -2.29 11.61 -10.50
N LYS A 28 -2.17 10.75 -11.51
CA LYS A 28 -3.18 9.72 -11.79
C LYS A 28 -3.21 8.66 -10.69
N MET A 29 -2.03 8.25 -10.20
CA MET A 29 -1.91 7.29 -9.12
C MET A 29 -2.50 7.81 -7.82
N SER A 30 -2.23 9.07 -7.45
CA SER A 30 -2.77 9.69 -6.23
C SER A 30 -4.30 9.86 -6.25
N ALA A 31 -4.95 9.73 -7.41
CA ALA A 31 -6.40 9.70 -7.56
C ALA A 31 -7.00 8.28 -7.61
N SER A 32 -6.16 7.23 -7.69
CA SER A 32 -6.59 5.84 -7.90
C SER A 32 -6.88 5.11 -6.58
N ASN A 33 -7.98 4.36 -6.54
CA ASN A 33 -8.30 3.46 -5.43
C ASN A 33 -7.98 2.02 -5.84
N VAL A 34 -7.34 1.26 -4.94
CA VAL A 34 -6.89 -0.10 -5.21
C VAL A 34 -7.52 -1.07 -4.20
N LEU A 35 -8.09 -2.18 -4.68
CA LEU A 35 -8.50 -3.31 -3.85
C LEU A 35 -7.52 -4.46 -4.06
N ILE A 36 -6.98 -5.00 -2.95
CA ILE A 36 -6.14 -6.19 -2.96
C ILE A 36 -6.91 -7.31 -2.26
N VAL A 37 -7.11 -8.42 -2.98
CA VAL A 37 -7.78 -9.62 -2.48
C VAL A 37 -6.73 -10.69 -2.20
N GLY A 38 -6.62 -11.08 -0.94
CA GLY A 38 -5.58 -11.98 -0.41
C GLY A 38 -4.38 -11.21 0.13
N LEU A 39 -3.99 -11.52 1.37
CA LEU A 39 -2.93 -10.86 2.14
C LEU A 39 -1.87 -11.82 2.70
N LYS A 40 -1.69 -12.97 2.04
CA LYS A 40 -0.47 -13.79 2.22
C LYS A 40 0.78 -13.02 1.78
N GLY A 41 1.96 -13.64 1.83
CA GLY A 41 3.22 -12.95 1.53
C GLY A 41 3.24 -12.11 0.24
N LEU A 42 2.72 -12.66 -0.87
CA LEU A 42 2.62 -11.92 -2.14
C LEU A 42 1.70 -10.69 -2.03
N GLY A 43 0.51 -10.87 -1.46
CA GLY A 43 -0.47 -9.80 -1.31
C GLY A 43 0.06 -8.68 -0.40
N CYS A 44 0.75 -9.05 0.68
CA CYS A 44 1.44 -8.15 1.57
C CYS A 44 2.52 -7.32 0.85
N GLU A 45 3.34 -7.96 0.00
CA GLU A 45 4.37 -7.23 -0.75
C GLU A 45 3.80 -6.27 -1.80
N VAL A 46 2.76 -6.71 -2.51
CA VAL A 46 2.03 -5.86 -3.44
C VAL A 46 1.44 -4.67 -2.69
N ALA A 47 0.78 -4.90 -1.55
CA ALA A 47 0.21 -3.85 -0.72
C ALA A 47 1.25 -2.84 -0.27
N LYS A 48 2.39 -3.30 0.27
CA LYS A 48 3.52 -2.43 0.65
C LYS A 48 3.95 -1.55 -0.52
N ASN A 49 4.18 -2.13 -1.69
CA ASN A 49 4.65 -1.38 -2.85
C ASN A 49 3.61 -0.36 -3.35
N ILE A 50 2.32 -0.72 -3.38
CA ILE A 50 1.24 0.20 -3.81
C ILE A 50 1.05 1.35 -2.83
N VAL A 51 1.11 1.08 -1.52
CA VAL A 51 1.03 2.12 -0.49
C VAL A 51 2.23 3.07 -0.59
N LEU A 52 3.46 2.53 -0.71
CA LEU A 52 4.67 3.33 -0.89
C LEU A 52 4.66 4.13 -2.20
N ALA A 53 3.99 3.65 -3.24
CA ALA A 53 3.87 4.35 -4.50
C ALA A 53 2.92 5.56 -4.45
N GLY A 54 2.12 5.72 -3.40
CA GLY A 54 1.30 6.92 -3.19
C GLY A 54 -0.01 6.92 -3.98
N VAL A 55 -0.82 5.88 -3.82
CA VAL A 55 -2.21 5.85 -4.33
C VAL A 55 -3.20 6.55 -3.39
N LYS A 56 -4.42 6.83 -3.86
CA LYS A 56 -5.45 7.51 -3.05
C LYS A 56 -5.87 6.69 -1.84
N SER A 57 -6.16 5.41 -2.06
CA SER A 57 -6.58 4.48 -1.01
C SER A 57 -6.27 3.05 -1.42
N VAL A 58 -6.02 2.22 -0.40
CA VAL A 58 -5.86 0.77 -0.55
C VAL A 58 -6.86 0.10 0.37
N THR A 59 -7.73 -0.74 -0.20
CA THR A 59 -8.60 -1.64 0.53
C THR A 59 -8.01 -3.04 0.48
N LEU A 60 -7.90 -3.69 1.63
CA LEU A 60 -7.38 -5.05 1.74
C LEU A 60 -8.53 -5.97 2.13
N TYR A 61 -8.62 -7.12 1.47
CA TYR A 61 -9.62 -8.14 1.74
C TYR A 61 -8.97 -9.51 1.82
N ASP A 62 -8.86 -10.04 3.04
CA ASP A 62 -8.54 -11.43 3.30
C ASP A 62 -9.32 -11.88 4.55
N PRO A 63 -10.33 -12.74 4.41
CA PRO A 63 -11.09 -13.26 5.56
C PRO A 63 -10.43 -14.52 6.16
N SER A 64 -9.32 -15.00 5.60
CA SER A 64 -8.70 -16.27 5.99
C SER A 64 -7.95 -16.08 7.31
N PRO A 65 -8.17 -16.95 8.32
CA PRO A 65 -7.36 -16.91 9.52
C PRO A 65 -5.89 -17.16 9.21
N VAL A 66 -5.01 -16.41 9.86
CA VAL A 66 -3.57 -16.56 9.78
C VAL A 66 -3.15 -17.96 10.24
N VAL A 67 -2.34 -18.63 9.42
CA VAL A 67 -1.70 -19.90 9.78
C VAL A 67 -0.19 -19.74 9.93
N ILE A 68 0.45 -20.65 10.65
CA ILE A 68 1.90 -20.57 10.94
C ILE A 68 2.75 -20.44 9.66
N SER A 69 2.35 -21.09 8.57
CA SER A 69 3.08 -21.01 7.29
C SER A 69 3.05 -19.63 6.65
N ASP A 70 2.07 -18.77 6.97
CA ASP A 70 1.98 -17.43 6.40
C ASP A 70 3.11 -16.51 6.90
N LEU A 71 3.60 -16.73 8.13
CA LEU A 71 4.72 -15.99 8.71
C LEU A 71 6.04 -16.16 7.93
N SER A 72 6.13 -17.14 7.02
CA SER A 72 7.30 -17.34 6.18
C SER A 72 7.58 -16.18 5.24
N THR A 73 6.54 -15.48 4.81
CA THR A 73 6.62 -14.45 3.75
C THR A 73 5.76 -13.23 4.02
N GLN A 74 4.82 -13.31 4.97
CA GLN A 74 4.01 -12.18 5.42
C GLN A 74 4.73 -11.52 6.61
N PHE A 75 5.50 -10.46 6.34
CA PHE A 75 6.37 -9.79 7.32
C PHE A 75 5.65 -8.76 8.22
N PHE A 76 4.34 -8.54 8.04
CA PHE A 76 3.52 -7.76 8.96
C PHE A 76 2.89 -8.61 10.07
N LEU A 77 2.76 -9.92 9.87
CA LEU A 77 2.17 -10.84 10.86
C LEU A 77 3.18 -11.25 11.91
N HIS A 78 2.70 -11.44 13.13
CA HIS A 78 3.47 -11.94 14.25
C HIS A 78 2.91 -13.27 14.74
N GLN A 79 3.68 -14.01 15.54
CA GLN A 79 3.24 -15.34 16.02
C GLN A 79 1.96 -15.26 16.86
N GLU A 80 1.72 -14.12 17.52
CA GLU A 80 0.50 -13.81 18.26
C GLU A 80 -0.75 -13.59 17.39
N ASP A 81 -0.60 -13.48 16.07
CA ASP A 81 -1.71 -13.27 15.14
C ASP A 81 -2.28 -14.57 14.57
N VAL A 82 -1.64 -15.71 14.83
CA VAL A 82 -2.12 -17.02 14.37
C VAL A 82 -3.56 -17.26 14.86
N GLY A 83 -4.46 -17.55 13.92
CA GLY A 83 -5.89 -17.77 14.16
C GLY A 83 -6.76 -16.49 14.10
N LYS A 84 -6.16 -15.31 14.01
CA LYS A 84 -6.88 -14.05 13.70
C LYS A 84 -7.04 -13.91 12.17
N PRO A 85 -8.09 -13.21 11.68
CA PRO A 85 -8.17 -12.82 10.28
C PRO A 85 -7.05 -11.86 9.88
#